data_AF-A0AAW8CFS5-F1
#
_entry.id   AF-A0AAW8CFS5-F1
#
_cell.length_a   1.000
_cell.length_b   1.000
_cell.length_c   1.000
_cell.angle_alpha   90.00
_cell.angle_beta   90.00
_cell.angle_gamma   90.00
#
_symmetry.space_group_name_H-M   'P 1'
#
loop_
_entity.id
_entity.type
_entity.pdbx_description
1 polymer ?
#
loop_
_entity_poly.entity_id
_entity_poly.type
_entity_poly.pdbx_seq_one_letter_code
_entity_poly.pdbx_strand_id
1 'polypeptide(L)' 'MNHTGHNKLVSFIWSIADDCLRDVYVRGKYRDVILPMLVLRRLDALLEATKEDVLEEVRFQQEEIGITDITDMDLVKM' A
#
# COMPACT_ATOMS: atom_id res chain seq x y z
N MET A 1 16.16 19.55 13.63
CA MET A 1 14.87 18.82 13.51
C MET A 1 13.76 19.77 13.95
N ASN A 2 12.90 20.24 13.03
CA ASN A 2 11.82 21.20 13.32
C ASN A 2 10.70 20.53 14.15
N HIS A 3 10.85 20.55 15.47
CA HIS A 3 9.95 19.91 16.45
C HIS A 3 8.49 20.41 16.31
N THR A 4 8.31 21.68 15.97
CA THR A 4 7.01 22.32 15.76
C THR A 4 6.26 21.77 14.54
N GLY A 5 6.97 21.36 13.49
CA GLY A 5 6.37 20.75 12.29
C GLY A 5 5.92 19.31 12.55
N HIS A 6 6.73 18.53 13.27
CA HIS A 6 6.40 17.16 13.65
C HIS A 6 5.15 17.09 14.54
N ASN A 7 5.01 17.98 15.53
CA ASN A 7 3.83 17.99 16.39
C ASN A 7 2.53 18.30 15.64
N LYS A 8 2.58 19.13 14.58
CA LYS A 8 1.43 19.41 13.72
C LYS A 8 1.02 18.17 12.91
N LEU A 9 1.99 17.46 12.33
CA LEU A 9 1.75 16.20 11.61
C LEU A 9 1.14 15.13 12.52
N VAL A 10 1.71 14.94 13.71
CA VAL A 10 1.18 13.98 14.68
C VAL A 10 -0.26 14.32 15.08
N SER A 11 -0.53 15.60 15.35
CA SER A 11 -1.89 16.05 15.71
C SER A 11 -2.89 15.84 14.57
N PHE A 12 -2.47 16.06 13.32
CA PHE A 12 -3.29 15.82 12.13
C PHE A 12 -3.61 14.34 11.90
N ILE A 13 -2.63 13.46 12.11
CA ILE A 13 -2.86 12.00 12.00
C ILE A 13 -3.85 11.54 13.06
N TRP A 14 -3.69 12.01 14.30
CA TRP A 14 -4.63 11.69 15.39
C TRP A 14 -6.03 12.23 15.14
N SER A 15 -6.17 13.44 14.56
CA SER A 15 -7.50 13.99 14.26
C SER A 15 -8.25 13.16 13.20
N ILE A 16 -7.58 12.74 12.13
CA ILE A 16 -8.19 11.87 11.11
C ILE A 16 -8.57 10.51 11.71
N ALA A 17 -7.68 9.93 12.52
CA ALA A 17 -7.95 8.65 13.16
C ALA A 17 -9.15 8.74 14.11
N ASP A 18 -9.27 9.84 14.85
CA ASP A 18 -10.41 10.09 15.71
C ASP A 18 -11.70 10.26 14.90
N ASP A 19 -11.70 11.09 13.85
CA ASP A 19 -12.88 11.38 13.03
C ASP A 19 -13.41 10.14 12.28
N CYS A 20 -12.52 9.30 11.75
CA CYS A 20 -12.93 8.16 10.93
C CYS A 20 -13.16 6.87 11.72
N LEU A 21 -12.53 6.69 12.88
CA LEU A 21 -12.48 5.37 13.54
C LEU A 21 -13.10 5.35 14.93
N ARG A 22 -13.14 6.48 15.64
CA ARG A 22 -13.59 6.52 17.04
C ARG A 22 -15.10 6.29 17.18
N ASP A 23 -15.89 6.75 16.22
CA ASP A 23 -17.36 6.60 16.23
C ASP A 23 -17.84 5.37 15.43
N VAL A 24 -16.98 4.79 14.60
CA VAL A 24 -17.31 3.63 13.74
C VAL A 24 -16.91 2.31 14.38
N TYR A 25 -15.82 2.28 15.16
CA TYR A 25 -15.27 1.05 15.74
C TYR A 25 -15.12 1.13 17.26
N VAL A 26 -15.62 0.10 17.94
CA VAL A 26 -15.32 -0.13 19.36
C VAL A 26 -13.80 -0.25 19.55
N ARG A 27 -13.25 0.28 20.65
CA ARG A 27 -11.79 0.37 20.90
C ARG A 27 -11.02 -0.95 20.66
N GLY A 28 -11.66 -2.10 20.89
CA GLY A 28 -11.07 -3.41 20.61
C GLY A 28 -10.90 -3.74 19.11
N LYS A 29 -11.83 -3.30 18.26
CA LYS A 29 -11.83 -3.59 16.82
C LYS A 29 -10.97 -2.65 15.98
N TYR A 30 -10.62 -1.48 16.53
CA TYR A 30 -9.74 -0.52 15.85
C TYR A 30 -8.41 -1.16 15.43
N ARG A 31 -7.81 -1.97 16.32
CA ARG A 31 -6.56 -2.67 16.08
C ARG A 31 -6.64 -3.60 14.87
N ASP A 32 -7.75 -4.31 14.74
CA ASP A 32 -7.95 -5.30 13.69
C ASP A 32 -8.05 -4.67 12.30
N VAL A 33 -8.40 -3.38 12.22
CA VAL A 33 -8.49 -2.63 10.96
C VAL A 33 -7.20 -1.87 10.66
N ILE A 34 -6.61 -1.20 11.65
CA ILE A 34 -5.42 -0.36 11.41
C ILE A 34 -4.17 -1.18 11.09
N LEU A 35 -4.01 -2.37 11.70
CA LEU A 35 -2.85 -3.23 11.49
C LEU A 35 -2.72 -3.72 10.04
N PRO A 36 -3.74 -4.34 9.41
CA PRO A 36 -3.63 -4.75 8.02
C PRO A 36 -3.43 -3.56 7.09
N MET A 37 -4.09 -2.43 7.33
CA MET A 37 -3.91 -1.22 6.52
C MET A 37 -2.48 -0.67 6.62
N LEU A 38 -1.87 -0.69 7.80
CA LEU A 38 -0.48 -0.28 7.99
C LEU A 38 0.50 -1.24 7.30
N VAL A 39 0.25 -2.54 7.35
CA VAL A 39 1.05 -3.55 6.65
C VAL A 39 1.01 -3.32 5.15
N LEU A 40 -0.19 -3.13 4.57
CA LEU A 40 -0.35 -2.82 3.15
C LEU A 40 0.41 -1.55 2.78
N ARG A 41 0.25 -0.45 3.54
CA ARG A 41 0.96 0.79 3.27
C ARG A 41 2.49 0.63 3.35
N ARG A 42 2.97 -0.23 4.25
CA ARG A 42 4.41 -0.51 4.38
C ARG A 42 4.92 -1.32 3.18
N LEU A 43 4.16 -2.30 2.71
CA LEU A 43 4.48 -3.05 1.51
C LEU A 43 4.49 -2.14 0.27
N ASP A 44 3.48 -1.28 0.13
CA ASP A 44 3.43 -0.28 -0.95
C ASP A 44 4.67 0.61 -0.95
N ALA A 45 5.06 1.13 0.21
CA ALA A 45 6.23 2.01 0.34
C ALA A 45 7.56 1.29 0.02
N LEU A 46 7.64 -0.03 0.23
CA LEU A 46 8.80 -0.82 -0.15
C LEU A 46 8.84 -1.08 -1.67
N LEU A 47 7.68 -1.29 -2.27
CA LEU A 47 7.53 -1.53 -3.71
C LEU A 47 7.57 -0.23 -4.54
N GLU A 48 7.46 0.95 -3.90
CA GLU A 48 7.41 2.24 -4.57
C GLU A 48 8.67 2.54 -5.40
N ALA A 49 9.85 2.10 -4.94
CA ALA A 49 11.10 2.29 -5.66
C ALA A 49 11.22 1.44 -6.94
N THR A 50 10.59 0.26 -6.96
CA THR A 50 10.65 -0.70 -8.07
C THR A 50 9.39 -0.68 -8.92
N LYS A 51 8.47 0.26 -8.67
CA LYS A 51 7.15 0.29 -9.29
C LYS A 51 7.23 0.54 -10.79
N GLU A 52 8.10 1.46 -11.21
CA GLU A 52 8.29 1.77 -12.63
C GLU A 52 8.85 0.57 -13.37
N ASP A 53 9.94 -0.02 -12.86
CA ASP A 53 10.56 -1.22 -13.43
C ASP A 53 9.57 -2.38 -13.62
N VAL A 54 8.72 -2.63 -12.61
CA VAL A 54 7.69 -3.68 -12.67
C VAL A 54 6.62 -3.35 -13.71
N LEU A 55 6.21 -2.08 -13.84
CA LEU A 55 5.23 -1.67 -14.84
C LEU A 55 5.78 -1.74 -16.26
N GLU A 56 7.07 -1.47 -16.45
CA GLU A 56 7.73 -1.63 -17.74
C GLU A 56 7.82 -3.09 -18.16
N GLU A 57 8.21 -3.97 -17.22
CA GLU A 57 8.26 -5.41 -17.45
C GLU A 57 6.87 -5.98 -17.77
N VAL A 58 5.82 -5.56 -17.04
CA VAL A 58 4.44 -5.98 -17.33
C VAL A 58 4.00 -5.53 -18.73
N ARG A 59 4.32 -4.29 -19.12
CA ARG A 59 3.99 -3.78 -20.46
C ARG A 59 4.71 -4.58 -21.55
N PHE A 60 5.99 -4.89 -21.35
CA PHE A 60 6.76 -5.75 -22.24
C PHE A 60 6.13 -7.15 -22.38
N GLN A 61 5.75 -7.77 -21.26
CA GLN A 61 5.10 -9.09 -21.25
C GLN A 61 3.74 -9.09 -21.97
N GLN A 62 2.97 -8.00 -21.87
CA GLN A 62 1.67 -7.87 -22.53
C GLN A 62 1.79 -7.58 -24.04
N GLU A 63 2.72 -6.73 -24.45
CA GLU A 63 2.84 -6.27 -25.84
C GLU A 63 3.65 -7.21 -26.73
N GLU A 64 4.75 -7.79 -26.22
CA GLU A 64 5.61 -8.69 -27.01
C GLU A 64 5.31 -10.18 -26.78
N ILE A 65 4.90 -10.56 -25.57
CA ILE A 65 4.74 -11.98 -25.19
C ILE A 65 3.25 -12.40 -25.19
N GLY A 66 2.32 -11.44 -25.18
CA GLY A 66 0.87 -11.71 -25.22
C GLY A 66 0.30 -12.36 -23.96
N ILE A 67 1.01 -12.26 -22.83
CA ILE A 67 0.59 -12.82 -21.53
C ILE A 67 -0.41 -11.85 -20.89
N THR A 68 -1.68 -12.24 -20.77
CA THR A 68 -2.72 -11.41 -20.15
C THR A 68 -2.93 -11.71 -18.67
N ASP A 69 -2.58 -12.92 -18.21
CA ASP A 69 -2.82 -13.33 -16.83
C ASP A 69 -1.64 -14.11 -16.20
N ILE A 70 -1.63 -14.15 -14.86
CA ILE A 70 -0.60 -14.86 -14.06
C ILE A 70 -0.55 -16.36 -14.43
N THR A 71 -1.66 -16.94 -14.89
CA THR A 71 -1.75 -18.33 -15.37
C THR A 71 -1.02 -18.57 -16.70
N ASP A 72 -0.85 -17.54 -17.53
CA ASP A 72 -0.14 -17.67 -18.81
C ASP A 72 1.38 -17.61 -18.63
N MET A 73 1.84 -17.13 -17.46
CA MET A 73 3.26 -17.02 -17.12
C MET A 73 3.95 -18.40 -16.94
N ASP A 74 3.18 -19.45 -16.64
CA ASP A 74 3.65 -20.83 -16.54
C ASP A 74 3.85 -21.49 -17.92
N LEU A 75 3.25 -20.96 -18.98
CA LEU A 75 3.36 -21.51 -20.34
C LEU A 75 4.67 -21.15 -21.05
N VAL A 76 5.33 -20.06 -20.63
CA VAL A 76 6.59 -19.58 -21.23
C VAL A 76 7.83 -20.30 -20.65
N LYS A 77 7.65 -21.07 -19.57
CA LYS A 77 8.73 -21.84 -18.92
C LYS A 77 8.82 -23.32 -19.34
N MET A 78 8.03 -23.76 -20.32
CA MET A 78 8.14 -25.09 -20.96
C MET A 78 8.77 -24.99 -22.35
#